data_AF-A0A3N5M589-F1
#
_entry.id   AF-A0A3N5M589-F1
#
_cell.length_a   1.000
_cell.length_b   1.000
_cell.length_c   1.000
_cell.angle_alpha   90.00
_cell.angle_beta   90.00
_cell.angle_gamma   90.00
#
_symmetry.space_group_name_H-M   'P 1'
#
loop_
_entity.id
_entity.type
_entity.pdbx_description
1 polymer ?
#
loop_
_entity_poly.entity_id
_entity_poly.type
_entity_poly.pdbx_seq_one_letter_code
_entity_poly.pdbx_strand_id
1 'polypeptide(L)'
;MKSRGVVRFFAAILAIALSGLLSPLFGGIKKEIQNEYVQKYKNRAMFVKIPVRGMRQTVFVGGTSGIDRSNASQPISFKVGEQVRITDLKFDDTSILFRLSAVDMSKESELIYRFSTELTDDFPQQAAFDAALNDTLTQGLSYTEIDSAKENFIKDQFDDLIQQFAAGTGTTADYVIKTISEKNPEYRQAKTESRDARARMQEAEQQLRDESKARKDSEAEAQTARRELNQLRSNLSTTRDERNQLASDKTGLQREVAQLQARNQEYDQQVNELMRHLGVQTDTKANLGKRVEAVNRSFESLRTERSGLSQKLGQVTTELENLRSSNQKLETALKQAEKQNSRLSSELHSLTSDRNSLEARYIRTRREREVLQNASLLARALRLEKRSEEKDDGNYEVEDVYLLTKKIGTFNIRVPQYPGDSATAVFSVASPDTVEFTEEERDLYQLLGDKLKIQSSWTTNSPNVKAVPENPTPLQEIAVREQGKWSWRFEGEPTGPERTVFQAQLTDKNGQSMPLAAQEFWLYPTSTWDRIKRSFSFLWFGAGAVLAAGLLSIFWLVTGSRSKETRSLAAREPDYVAPKRL
;
A
#
# COMPACT_ATOMS: atom_id res chain seq x y z
N MET A 1 -80.97 -47.40 -47.19
CA MET A 1 -79.89 -47.65 -48.17
C MET A 1 -78.62 -46.93 -47.75
N LYS A 2 -77.56 -47.71 -47.51
CA LYS A 2 -76.12 -47.44 -47.66
C LYS A 2 -75.49 -46.18 -47.01
N SER A 3 -74.64 -46.47 -46.01
CA SER A 3 -73.27 -45.96 -45.82
C SER A 3 -73.05 -44.47 -45.53
N ARG A 4 -72.99 -44.12 -44.24
CA ARG A 4 -72.31 -42.91 -43.72
C ARG A 4 -71.47 -43.23 -42.47
N GLY A 5 -70.73 -44.34 -42.52
CA GLY A 5 -69.99 -44.90 -41.37
C GLY A 5 -68.47 -44.74 -41.38
N VAL A 6 -67.86 -44.10 -42.39
CA VAL A 6 -66.38 -44.11 -42.55
C VAL A 6 -65.73 -42.72 -42.55
N VAL A 7 -66.51 -41.62 -42.56
CA VAL A 7 -65.93 -40.26 -42.65
C VAL A 7 -65.62 -39.65 -41.27
N ARG A 8 -66.11 -40.22 -40.16
CA ARG A 8 -65.91 -39.63 -38.82
C ARG A 8 -64.66 -40.07 -38.07
N PHE A 9 -63.98 -41.14 -38.50
CA PHE A 9 -62.74 -41.59 -37.85
C PHE A 9 -61.47 -40.94 -38.42
N PHE A 10 -61.48 -40.52 -39.69
CA PHE A 10 -60.35 -39.78 -40.28
C PHE A 10 -60.34 -38.29 -39.88
N ALA A 11 -61.49 -37.68 -39.57
CA ALA A 11 -61.57 -36.30 -39.12
C ALA A 11 -61.08 -36.11 -37.67
N ALA A 12 -61.20 -37.12 -36.81
CA ALA A 12 -60.75 -37.05 -35.41
C ALA A 12 -59.23 -37.24 -35.27
N ILE A 13 -58.62 -38.08 -36.11
CA ILE A 13 -57.16 -38.26 -36.12
C ILE A 13 -56.46 -37.08 -36.81
N LEU A 14 -57.09 -36.46 -37.82
CA LEU A 14 -56.56 -35.22 -38.42
C LEU A 14 -56.70 -34.03 -37.46
N ALA A 15 -57.75 -33.96 -36.64
CA ALA A 15 -57.93 -32.87 -35.67
C ALA A 15 -56.99 -32.95 -34.46
N ILE A 16 -56.53 -34.14 -34.07
CA ILE A 16 -55.53 -34.34 -33.00
C ILE A 16 -54.09 -34.23 -33.55
N ALA A 17 -53.88 -34.53 -34.85
CA ALA A 17 -52.60 -34.29 -35.52
C ALA A 17 -52.40 -32.81 -35.94
N LEU A 18 -53.47 -32.02 -36.14
CA LEU A 18 -53.38 -30.59 -36.44
C LEU A 18 -53.38 -29.67 -35.20
N SER A 19 -53.71 -30.19 -34.01
CA SER A 19 -53.62 -29.43 -32.75
C SER A 19 -52.27 -29.58 -32.03
N GLY A 20 -51.34 -30.36 -32.59
CA GLY A 20 -49.94 -30.45 -32.15
C GLY A 20 -48.94 -29.65 -32.99
N LEU A 21 -49.38 -28.87 -33.99
CA LEU A 21 -48.52 -28.19 -34.97
C LEU A 21 -48.78 -26.69 -35.11
N LEU A 22 -49.38 -26.07 -34.09
CA LEU A 22 -49.44 -24.62 -33.94
C LEU A 22 -49.05 -24.26 -32.50
N SER A 23 -47.83 -24.62 -32.12
CA SER A 23 -47.09 -23.77 -31.19
C SER A 23 -46.89 -22.44 -31.94
N PRO A 24 -47.33 -21.28 -31.42
CA PRO A 24 -46.78 -20.03 -31.92
C PRO A 24 -45.26 -20.16 -31.78
N LEU A 25 -44.55 -20.01 -32.90
CA LEU A 25 -43.13 -19.71 -32.91
C LEU A 25 -42.99 -18.43 -32.10
N PHE A 26 -42.76 -18.58 -30.79
CA PHE A 26 -42.37 -17.47 -29.93
C PHE A 26 -40.98 -17.08 -30.44
N GLY A 27 -40.92 -15.98 -31.19
CA GLY A 27 -39.68 -15.23 -31.32
C GLY A 27 -39.18 -14.86 -29.92
N GLY A 28 -37.88 -14.94 -29.72
CA GLY A 28 -37.27 -14.74 -28.41
C GLY A 28 -36.42 -15.92 -27.95
N ILE A 29 -35.68 -15.66 -26.89
CA ILE A 29 -34.72 -16.61 -26.29
C ILE A 29 -35.48 -17.71 -25.55
N LYS A 30 -35.00 -18.96 -25.55
CA LYS A 30 -35.54 -20.05 -24.73
C LYS A 30 -35.74 -19.65 -23.26
N LYS A 31 -36.87 -20.06 -22.66
CA LYS A 31 -37.22 -19.70 -21.27
C LYS A 31 -36.16 -20.13 -20.26
N GLU A 32 -35.46 -21.21 -20.51
CA GLU A 32 -34.37 -21.71 -19.68
C GLU A 32 -33.23 -20.69 -19.59
N ILE A 33 -32.82 -20.14 -20.74
CA ILE A 33 -31.76 -19.12 -20.84
C ILE A 33 -32.25 -17.79 -20.23
N GLN A 34 -33.50 -17.39 -20.50
CA GLN A 34 -34.07 -16.19 -19.87
C GLN A 34 -34.06 -16.31 -18.33
N ASN A 35 -34.46 -17.47 -17.80
CA ASN A 35 -34.47 -17.74 -16.36
C ASN A 35 -33.05 -17.71 -15.77
N GLU A 36 -32.05 -18.21 -16.50
CA GLU A 36 -30.64 -18.14 -16.08
C GLU A 36 -30.20 -16.68 -15.89
N TYR A 37 -30.45 -15.81 -16.87
CA TYR A 37 -30.11 -14.39 -16.77
C TYR A 37 -30.90 -13.68 -15.66
N VAL A 38 -32.20 -13.97 -15.52
CA VAL A 38 -33.03 -13.41 -14.44
C VAL A 38 -32.47 -13.83 -13.08
N GLN A 39 -32.12 -15.11 -12.86
CA GLN A 39 -31.54 -15.57 -11.60
C GLN A 39 -30.17 -14.96 -11.33
N LYS A 40 -29.36 -14.80 -12.37
CA LYS A 40 -28.00 -14.29 -12.27
C LYS A 40 -27.96 -12.79 -11.96
N TYR A 41 -28.91 -12.02 -12.48
CA TYR A 41 -28.82 -10.55 -12.46
C TYR A 41 -29.96 -9.84 -11.72
N LYS A 42 -31.18 -10.40 -11.63
CA LYS A 42 -32.29 -9.73 -10.94
C LYS A 42 -32.00 -9.58 -9.45
N ASN A 43 -32.32 -8.42 -8.90
CA ASN A 43 -32.07 -8.01 -7.52
C ASN A 43 -30.58 -8.04 -7.11
N ARG A 44 -29.64 -8.09 -8.06
CA ARG A 44 -28.22 -7.97 -7.77
C ARG A 44 -27.78 -6.52 -7.83
N ALA A 45 -26.88 -6.15 -6.93
CA ALA A 45 -26.17 -4.88 -6.99
C ALA A 45 -24.93 -5.04 -7.88
N MET A 46 -24.71 -4.07 -8.76
CA MET A 46 -23.60 -4.01 -9.71
C MET A 46 -23.10 -2.57 -9.84
N PHE A 47 -21.93 -2.39 -10.42
CA PHE A 47 -21.36 -1.09 -10.72
C PHE A 47 -21.48 -0.79 -12.20
N VAL A 48 -21.81 0.46 -12.53
CA VAL A 48 -21.92 0.91 -13.91
C VAL A 48 -20.54 1.27 -14.46
N LYS A 49 -20.16 0.74 -15.62
CA LYS A 49 -18.88 1.02 -16.30
C LYS A 49 -19.00 2.13 -17.34
N ILE A 50 -20.22 2.50 -17.71
CA ILE A 50 -20.54 3.59 -18.65
C ILE A 50 -21.48 4.61 -17.99
N PRO A 51 -21.44 5.90 -18.36
CA PRO A 51 -22.43 6.84 -17.84
C PRO A 51 -23.81 6.54 -18.43
N VAL A 52 -24.82 6.34 -17.57
CA VAL A 52 -26.21 6.18 -17.99
C VAL A 52 -26.90 7.52 -18.05
N ARG A 53 -27.34 7.92 -19.24
CA ARG A 53 -27.97 9.22 -19.49
C ARG A 53 -29.47 9.07 -19.69
N GLY A 54 -30.23 9.94 -19.06
CA GLY A 54 -31.68 9.98 -19.16
C GLY A 54 -32.38 8.75 -18.56
N MET A 55 -33.64 8.55 -18.98
CA MET A 55 -34.47 7.44 -18.49
C MET A 55 -34.20 6.12 -19.23
N ARG A 56 -33.66 6.17 -20.45
CA ARG A 56 -33.40 5.00 -21.29
C ARG A 56 -32.11 5.22 -22.07
N GLN A 57 -31.23 4.24 -22.12
CA GLN A 57 -30.03 4.26 -22.95
C GLN A 57 -29.89 2.95 -23.72
N THR A 58 -29.57 3.05 -25.01
CA THR A 58 -29.43 1.89 -25.88
C THR A 58 -27.95 1.55 -26.07
N VAL A 59 -27.63 0.26 -26.00
CA VAL A 59 -26.33 -0.34 -26.29
C VAL A 59 -26.54 -1.30 -27.46
N PHE A 60 -25.87 -1.06 -28.58
CA PHE A 60 -25.94 -1.93 -29.74
C PHE A 60 -25.03 -3.14 -29.54
N VAL A 61 -25.58 -4.34 -29.71
CA VAL A 61 -24.87 -5.62 -29.59
C VAL A 61 -24.51 -6.12 -30.99
N GLY A 62 -23.21 -6.22 -31.28
CA GLY A 62 -22.69 -6.58 -32.61
C GLY A 62 -21.16 -6.43 -32.73
N GLY A 63 -20.63 -6.48 -33.96
CA GLY A 63 -19.18 -6.57 -34.24
C GLY A 63 -18.30 -5.51 -33.55
N THR A 64 -18.84 -4.33 -33.26
CA THR A 64 -18.30 -3.38 -32.28
C THR A 64 -19.45 -2.88 -31.41
N SER A 65 -19.42 -3.20 -30.11
CA SER A 65 -20.41 -2.72 -29.14
C SER A 65 -20.39 -1.19 -29.11
N GLY A 66 -21.52 -0.55 -29.41
CA GLY A 66 -21.64 0.90 -29.52
C GLY A 66 -22.73 1.43 -28.62
N ILE A 67 -22.45 2.51 -27.88
CA ILE A 67 -23.47 3.20 -27.08
C ILE A 67 -24.20 4.18 -28.00
N ASP A 68 -25.53 4.19 -27.96
CA ASP A 68 -26.32 5.20 -28.64
C ASP A 68 -26.04 6.59 -28.05
N ARG A 69 -25.48 7.47 -28.89
CA ARG A 69 -25.09 8.83 -28.53
C ARG A 69 -26.23 9.85 -28.69
N SER A 70 -27.41 9.43 -29.12
CA SER A 70 -28.59 10.30 -29.23
C SER A 70 -28.96 10.98 -27.91
N ASN A 71 -28.64 10.34 -26.77
CA ASN A 71 -28.88 10.85 -25.43
C ASN A 71 -27.70 11.63 -24.82
N ALA A 72 -26.69 12.02 -25.62
CA ALA A 72 -25.51 12.72 -25.11
C ALA A 72 -25.82 14.07 -24.43
N SER A 73 -26.89 14.75 -24.85
CA SER A 73 -27.34 16.02 -24.27
C SER A 73 -28.20 15.87 -23.01
N GLN A 74 -28.61 14.64 -22.66
CA GLN A 74 -29.46 14.38 -21.50
C GLN A 74 -28.64 14.31 -20.19
N PRO A 75 -29.26 14.63 -19.03
CA PRO A 75 -28.60 14.56 -17.74
C PRO A 75 -28.17 13.12 -17.41
N ILE A 76 -27.05 13.00 -16.68
CA ILE A 76 -26.51 11.71 -16.26
C ILE A 76 -27.33 11.20 -15.06
N SER A 77 -28.00 10.07 -15.25
CA SER A 77 -28.78 9.38 -14.23
C SER A 77 -27.87 8.56 -13.30
N PHE A 78 -26.90 7.83 -13.87
CA PHE A 78 -25.88 7.08 -13.13
C PHE A 78 -24.48 7.35 -13.66
N LYS A 79 -23.54 7.64 -12.75
CA LYS A 79 -22.13 7.89 -13.07
C LYS A 79 -21.34 6.58 -13.18
N VAL A 80 -20.19 6.62 -13.85
CA VAL A 80 -19.24 5.50 -13.88
C VAL A 80 -18.75 5.19 -12.46
N GLY A 81 -18.87 3.94 -12.04
CA GLY A 81 -18.56 3.46 -10.70
C GLY A 81 -19.67 3.67 -9.67
N GLU A 82 -20.84 4.19 -10.06
CA GLU A 82 -22.01 4.25 -9.18
C GLU A 82 -22.62 2.84 -9.03
N GLN A 83 -23.05 2.50 -7.82
CA GLN A 83 -23.66 1.21 -7.53
C GLN A 83 -25.16 1.26 -7.87
N VAL A 84 -25.60 0.33 -8.70
CA VAL A 84 -27.00 0.18 -9.13
C VAL A 84 -27.50 -1.22 -8.79
N ARG A 85 -28.79 -1.34 -8.52
CA ARG A 85 -29.48 -2.63 -8.40
C ARG A 85 -30.27 -2.89 -9.67
N ILE A 86 -30.16 -4.09 -10.24
CA ILE A 86 -31.08 -4.47 -11.31
C ILE A 86 -32.40 -4.90 -10.69
N THR A 87 -33.48 -4.17 -10.96
CA THR A 87 -34.81 -4.47 -10.41
C THR A 87 -35.61 -5.40 -11.32
N ASP A 88 -35.41 -5.29 -12.63
CA ASP A 88 -36.13 -6.11 -13.60
C ASP A 88 -35.32 -6.36 -14.88
N LEU A 89 -35.62 -7.47 -15.55
CA LEU A 89 -35.07 -7.83 -16.86
C LEU A 89 -36.22 -8.24 -17.77
N LYS A 90 -36.21 -7.74 -19.00
CA LYS A 90 -37.21 -8.10 -20.03
C LYS A 90 -36.52 -8.50 -21.32
N PHE A 91 -37.10 -9.50 -21.99
CA PHE A 91 -36.62 -10.03 -23.26
C PHE A 91 -37.69 -9.76 -24.30
N ASP A 92 -37.33 -8.99 -25.33
CA ASP A 92 -38.16 -8.70 -26.50
C ASP A 92 -37.57 -9.41 -27.72
N ASP A 93 -38.21 -9.31 -28.89
CA ASP A 93 -37.75 -9.99 -30.11
C ASP A 93 -36.38 -9.49 -30.62
N THR A 94 -35.99 -8.26 -30.31
CA THR A 94 -34.74 -7.64 -30.81
C THR A 94 -33.95 -6.91 -29.73
N SER A 95 -34.36 -7.03 -28.46
CA SER A 95 -33.68 -6.36 -27.36
C SER A 95 -33.82 -7.07 -26.03
N ILE A 96 -32.82 -6.85 -25.16
CA ILE A 96 -32.87 -7.23 -23.75
C ILE A 96 -32.78 -5.96 -22.92
N LEU A 97 -33.75 -5.73 -22.05
CA LEU A 97 -33.86 -4.53 -21.23
C LEU A 97 -33.52 -4.83 -19.78
N PHE A 98 -32.65 -4.01 -19.20
CA PHE A 98 -32.26 -4.02 -17.81
C PHE A 98 -32.80 -2.76 -17.14
N ARG A 99 -33.63 -2.93 -16.11
CA ARG A 99 -34.07 -1.82 -15.27
C ARG A 99 -33.10 -1.64 -14.11
N LEU A 100 -32.46 -0.48 -14.07
CA LEU A 100 -31.49 -0.09 -13.06
C LEU A 100 -32.16 0.84 -12.06
N SER A 101 -31.99 0.58 -10.78
CA SER A 101 -32.34 1.51 -9.71
C SER A 101 -31.11 1.87 -8.89
N ALA A 102 -31.07 3.07 -8.33
CA ALA A 102 -30.15 3.37 -7.24
C ALA A 102 -30.38 2.39 -6.08
N VAL A 103 -29.36 2.13 -5.25
CA VAL A 103 -29.47 1.21 -4.10
C VAL A 103 -30.49 1.72 -3.07
N ASP A 104 -30.63 3.04 -2.95
CA ASP A 104 -31.62 3.74 -2.12
C ASP A 104 -32.97 3.94 -2.83
N MET A 105 -33.13 3.42 -4.06
CA MET A 105 -34.30 3.59 -4.92
C MET A 105 -34.66 5.04 -5.28
N SER A 106 -33.75 5.99 -5.12
CA SER A 106 -33.99 7.40 -5.43
C SER A 106 -34.11 7.71 -6.93
N LYS A 107 -33.55 6.86 -7.79
CA LYS A 107 -33.48 7.03 -9.25
C LYS A 107 -33.66 5.70 -9.97
N GLU A 108 -34.27 5.75 -11.14
CA GLU A 108 -34.41 4.60 -12.04
C GLU A 108 -34.03 4.99 -13.48
N SER A 109 -33.43 4.06 -14.21
CA SER A 109 -33.13 4.18 -15.63
C SER A 109 -33.12 2.80 -16.29
N GLU A 110 -33.30 2.75 -17.61
CA GLU A 110 -33.33 1.52 -18.39
C GLU A 110 -32.12 1.44 -19.33
N LEU A 111 -31.42 0.31 -19.30
CA LEU A 111 -30.35 0.00 -20.24
C LEU A 111 -30.84 -1.07 -21.21
N ILE A 112 -30.85 -0.74 -22.49
CA ILE A 112 -31.46 -1.57 -23.55
C ILE A 112 -30.37 -2.09 -24.45
N TYR A 113 -30.14 -3.39 -24.44
CA TYR A 113 -29.23 -4.06 -25.36
C TYR A 113 -29.98 -4.41 -26.63
N ARG A 114 -29.67 -3.75 -27.74
CA ARG A 114 -30.37 -3.91 -29.03
C ARG A 114 -29.53 -4.70 -30.01
N PHE A 115 -30.15 -5.70 -30.63
CA PHE A 115 -29.51 -6.60 -31.59
C PHE A 115 -29.85 -6.19 -33.03
N SER A 116 -28.97 -6.51 -33.97
CA SER A 116 -29.18 -6.25 -35.40
C SER A 116 -30.10 -7.27 -36.07
N THR A 117 -30.30 -8.43 -35.44
CA THR A 117 -31.21 -9.49 -35.89
C THR A 117 -32.15 -9.88 -34.76
N GLU A 118 -33.26 -10.53 -35.11
CA GLU A 118 -34.18 -11.10 -34.13
C GLU A 118 -33.49 -12.16 -33.26
N LEU A 119 -33.88 -12.18 -31.99
CA LEU A 119 -33.43 -13.15 -31.00
C LEU A 119 -34.14 -14.47 -31.27
N THR A 120 -33.34 -15.49 -31.55
CA THR A 120 -33.82 -16.86 -31.77
C THR A 120 -33.67 -17.70 -30.51
N ASP A 121 -34.41 -18.81 -30.47
CA ASP A 121 -34.48 -19.73 -29.34
C ASP A 121 -33.09 -20.13 -28.77
N ASP A 122 -32.13 -20.39 -29.65
CA ASP A 122 -30.77 -20.85 -29.29
C ASP A 122 -29.81 -19.71 -28.93
N PHE A 123 -30.26 -18.46 -29.01
CA PHE A 123 -29.51 -17.24 -28.70
C PHE A 123 -28.05 -17.24 -29.20
N PRO A 124 -27.80 -17.36 -30.51
CA PRO A 124 -26.45 -17.47 -31.07
C PRO A 124 -25.56 -16.26 -30.79
N GLN A 125 -26.17 -15.11 -30.44
CA GLN A 125 -25.50 -13.85 -30.11
C GLN A 125 -25.17 -13.73 -28.61
N GLN A 126 -25.34 -14.79 -27.82
CA GLN A 126 -25.08 -14.80 -26.38
C GLN A 126 -23.68 -14.27 -26.03
N ALA A 127 -22.64 -14.72 -26.73
CA ALA A 127 -21.27 -14.28 -26.47
C ALA A 127 -21.07 -12.77 -26.71
N ALA A 128 -21.70 -12.22 -27.76
CA ALA A 128 -21.64 -10.79 -28.05
C ALA A 128 -22.44 -9.97 -27.01
N PHE A 129 -23.58 -10.51 -26.56
CA PHE A 129 -24.37 -9.92 -25.49
C PHE A 129 -23.64 -9.90 -24.15
N ASP A 130 -23.01 -11.02 -23.76
CA ASP A 130 -22.23 -11.12 -22.53
C ASP A 130 -21.02 -10.17 -22.55
N ALA A 131 -20.38 -9.99 -23.70
CA ALA A 131 -19.33 -8.99 -23.89
C ALA A 131 -19.87 -7.57 -23.67
N ALA A 132 -20.96 -7.20 -24.34
CA ALA A 132 -21.59 -5.89 -24.18
C ALA A 132 -22.08 -5.64 -22.73
N LEU A 133 -22.58 -6.68 -22.06
CA LEU A 133 -23.00 -6.62 -20.66
C LEU A 133 -21.79 -6.39 -19.74
N ASN A 134 -20.68 -7.09 -19.96
CA ASN A 134 -19.44 -6.90 -19.21
C ASN A 134 -18.75 -5.55 -19.47
N ASP A 135 -18.96 -4.96 -20.65
CA ASP A 135 -18.45 -3.63 -20.98
C ASP A 135 -19.22 -2.52 -20.23
N THR A 136 -20.46 -2.79 -19.84
CA THR A 136 -21.39 -1.79 -19.29
C THR A 136 -21.64 -1.95 -17.80
N LEU A 137 -21.56 -3.17 -17.26
CA LEU A 137 -21.84 -3.49 -15.86
C LEU A 137 -20.80 -4.48 -15.29
N THR A 138 -20.48 -4.38 -13.99
CA THR A 138 -19.63 -5.35 -13.28
C THR A 138 -20.16 -5.65 -11.88
N GLN A 139 -19.96 -6.87 -11.39
CA GLN A 139 -20.45 -7.34 -10.08
C GLN A 139 -19.55 -6.91 -8.90
N GLY A 140 -18.45 -6.20 -9.16
CA GLY A 140 -17.73 -5.44 -8.14
C GLY A 140 -16.67 -6.23 -7.36
N LEU A 141 -15.60 -6.66 -8.02
CA LEU A 141 -14.44 -7.22 -7.31
C LEU A 141 -13.06 -6.68 -7.74
N SER A 142 -12.98 -5.68 -8.62
CA SER A 142 -11.70 -5.02 -8.84
C SER A 142 -11.87 -3.50 -9.00
N TYR A 143 -11.33 -2.76 -8.03
CA TYR A 143 -11.14 -1.32 -8.14
C TYR A 143 -10.38 -0.97 -9.43
N THR A 144 -9.51 -1.88 -9.89
CA THR A 144 -8.76 -1.77 -11.15
C THR A 144 -9.65 -1.75 -12.39
N GLU A 145 -10.78 -2.48 -12.45
CA GLU A 145 -11.71 -2.42 -13.59
C GLU A 145 -12.49 -1.11 -13.61
N ILE A 146 -12.88 -0.60 -12.45
CA ILE A 146 -13.59 0.68 -12.32
C ILE A 146 -12.65 1.84 -12.68
N ASP A 147 -11.40 1.80 -12.20
CA ASP A 147 -10.40 2.81 -12.49
C ASP A 147 -9.96 2.75 -13.96
N SER A 148 -9.82 1.56 -14.55
CA SER A 148 -9.59 1.39 -15.98
C SER A 148 -10.76 1.90 -16.83
N ALA A 149 -12.01 1.66 -16.43
CA ALA A 149 -13.18 2.20 -17.12
C ALA A 149 -13.26 3.73 -17.05
N LYS A 150 -12.94 4.32 -15.89
CA LYS A 150 -12.82 5.78 -15.74
C LYS A 150 -11.69 6.35 -16.60
N GLU A 151 -10.53 5.69 -16.61
CA GLU A 151 -9.39 6.10 -17.42
C GLU A 151 -9.72 6.07 -18.92
N ASN A 152 -10.34 4.99 -19.40
CA ASN A 152 -10.77 4.86 -20.79
C ASN A 152 -11.81 5.92 -21.15
N PHE A 153 -12.80 6.16 -20.28
CA PHE A 153 -13.78 7.22 -20.51
C PHE A 153 -13.14 8.62 -20.59
N ILE A 154 -12.19 8.93 -19.70
CA ILE A 154 -11.49 10.23 -19.72
C ILE A 154 -10.67 10.36 -21.00
N LYS A 155 -9.98 9.30 -21.44
CA LYS A 155 -9.25 9.27 -22.72
C LYS A 155 -10.19 9.50 -23.90
N ASP A 156 -11.30 8.79 -23.96
CA ASP A 156 -12.29 8.94 -25.05
C ASP A 156 -12.88 10.35 -25.10
N GLN A 157 -13.18 10.97 -23.94
CA GLN A 157 -13.65 12.35 -23.86
C GLN A 157 -12.57 13.36 -24.27
N PHE A 158 -11.32 13.10 -23.90
CA PHE A 158 -10.19 13.94 -24.26
C PHE A 158 -9.89 13.87 -25.76
N ASP A 159 -9.92 12.67 -26.35
CA ASP A 159 -9.73 12.44 -27.78
C ASP A 159 -10.88 13.07 -28.59
N ASP A 160 -12.13 12.98 -28.12
CA ASP A 160 -13.28 13.65 -28.72
C ASP A 160 -13.14 15.18 -28.65
N LEU A 161 -12.70 15.73 -27.52
CA LEU A 161 -12.40 17.16 -27.39
C LEU A 161 -11.28 17.60 -28.35
N ILE A 162 -10.21 16.81 -28.46
CA ILE A 162 -9.12 17.08 -29.40
C ILE A 162 -9.62 17.04 -30.85
N GLN A 163 -10.46 16.06 -31.21
CA GLN A 163 -11.04 15.97 -32.54
C GLN A 163 -11.99 17.15 -32.83
N GLN A 164 -12.80 17.56 -31.86
CA GLN A 164 -13.68 18.72 -31.98
C GLN A 164 -12.88 20.04 -32.08
N PHE A 165 -11.81 20.19 -31.29
CA PHE A 165 -10.90 21.32 -31.41
C PHE A 165 -10.18 21.33 -32.75
N ALA A 166 -9.62 20.20 -33.19
CA ALA A 166 -8.98 20.05 -34.49
C ALA A 166 -9.93 20.39 -35.66
N ALA A 167 -11.17 19.90 -35.61
CA ALA A 167 -12.21 20.21 -36.60
C ALA A 167 -12.64 21.69 -36.56
N GLY A 168 -12.73 22.28 -35.37
CA GLY A 168 -13.12 23.69 -35.18
C GLY A 168 -12.02 24.70 -35.55
N THR A 169 -10.74 24.33 -35.41
CA THR A 169 -9.59 25.20 -35.72
C THR A 169 -8.92 24.88 -37.06
N GLY A 170 -9.37 23.84 -37.78
CA GLY A 170 -8.79 23.42 -39.06
C GLY A 170 -7.37 22.86 -38.95
N THR A 171 -6.98 22.37 -37.78
CA THR A 171 -5.65 21.82 -37.48
C THR A 171 -5.72 20.32 -37.23
N THR A 172 -4.57 19.63 -37.16
CA THR A 172 -4.54 18.19 -36.87
C THR A 172 -4.59 17.93 -35.36
N ALA A 173 -5.26 16.84 -34.96
CA ALA A 173 -5.34 16.38 -33.57
C ALA A 173 -3.95 16.30 -32.90
N ASP A 174 -2.94 15.83 -33.63
CA ASP A 174 -1.55 15.73 -33.15
C ASP A 174 -0.93 17.11 -32.83
N TYR A 175 -1.27 18.14 -33.61
CA TYR A 175 -0.79 19.48 -33.36
C TYR A 175 -1.42 20.07 -32.09
N VAL A 176 -2.73 19.87 -31.89
CA VAL A 176 -3.46 20.31 -30.70
C VAL A 176 -2.94 19.60 -29.44
N ILE A 177 -2.73 18.28 -29.50
CA ILE A 177 -2.13 17.49 -28.40
C ILE A 177 -0.74 18.03 -28.06
N LYS A 178 0.10 18.28 -29.06
CA LYS A 178 1.46 18.79 -28.87
C LYS A 178 1.47 20.18 -28.25
N THR A 179 0.62 21.10 -28.71
CA THR A 179 0.57 22.48 -28.18
C THR A 179 0.02 22.53 -26.74
N ILE A 180 -1.02 21.75 -26.43
CA ILE A 180 -1.59 21.68 -25.07
C ILE A 180 -0.59 21.02 -24.11
N SER A 181 0.06 19.93 -24.53
CA SER A 181 1.06 19.24 -23.71
C SER A 181 2.34 20.04 -23.48
N GLU A 182 2.76 20.89 -24.43
CA GLU A 182 3.90 21.80 -24.25
C GLU A 182 3.58 22.94 -23.27
N LYS A 183 2.32 23.39 -23.20
CA LYS A 183 1.91 24.52 -22.34
C LYS A 183 1.51 24.12 -20.91
N ASN A 184 1.22 22.84 -20.65
CA ASN A 184 0.85 22.36 -19.32
C ASN A 184 2.08 21.86 -18.51
N PRO A 185 2.51 22.55 -17.43
CA PRO A 185 3.65 22.13 -16.62
C PRO A 185 3.41 20.78 -15.91
N GLU A 186 2.18 20.49 -15.50
CA GLU A 186 1.82 19.22 -14.82
C GLU A 186 1.96 18.03 -15.76
N TYR A 187 1.64 18.20 -17.05
CA TYR A 187 1.81 17.14 -18.06
C TYR A 187 3.30 16.82 -18.30
N ARG A 188 4.19 17.83 -18.29
CA ARG A 188 5.63 17.58 -18.39
C ARG A 188 6.16 16.82 -17.20
N GLN A 189 5.71 17.18 -16.00
CA GLN A 189 6.09 16.49 -14.77
C GLN A 189 5.59 15.04 -14.80
N ALA A 190 4.31 14.81 -15.11
CA ALA A 190 3.74 13.47 -15.23
C ALA A 190 4.45 12.61 -16.30
N LYS A 191 4.86 13.20 -17.43
CA LYS A 191 5.63 12.51 -18.47
C LYS A 191 7.03 12.11 -18.00
N THR A 192 7.66 12.96 -17.18
CA THR A 192 8.98 12.67 -16.59
C THR A 192 8.87 11.57 -15.55
N GLU A 193 7.89 11.67 -14.65
CA GLU A 193 7.59 10.65 -13.64
C GLU A 193 7.23 9.29 -14.27
N SER A 194 6.46 9.28 -15.37
CA SER A 194 6.16 8.06 -16.12
C SER A 194 7.41 7.43 -16.74
N ARG A 195 8.35 8.25 -17.23
CA ARG A 195 9.62 7.77 -17.79
C ARG A 195 10.51 7.17 -16.70
N ASP A 196 10.59 7.82 -15.55
CA ASP A 196 11.35 7.35 -14.40
C ASP A 196 10.73 6.07 -13.81
N ALA A 197 9.40 5.99 -13.74
CA ALA A 197 8.69 4.79 -13.34
C ALA A 197 8.95 3.61 -14.29
N ARG A 198 8.98 3.85 -15.61
CA ARG A 198 9.34 2.81 -16.60
C ARG A 198 10.78 2.36 -16.45
N ALA A 199 11.72 3.27 -16.20
CA ALA A 199 13.12 2.91 -15.96
C ALA A 199 13.26 2.02 -14.71
N ARG A 200 12.59 2.39 -13.61
CA ARG A 200 12.56 1.57 -12.39
C ARG A 200 11.91 0.21 -12.61
N MET A 201 10.84 0.14 -13.41
CA MET A 201 10.22 -1.14 -13.77
C MET A 201 11.18 -2.04 -14.57
N GLN A 202 11.92 -1.49 -15.53
CA GLN A 202 12.91 -2.25 -16.30
C GLN A 202 14.03 -2.78 -15.41
N GLU A 203 14.54 -1.96 -14.49
CA GLU A 203 15.53 -2.38 -13.50
C GLU A 203 14.99 -3.49 -12.58
N ALA A 204 13.75 -3.37 -12.11
CA ALA A 204 13.11 -4.39 -11.28
C ALA A 204 12.86 -5.70 -12.04
N GLU A 205 12.43 -5.65 -13.31
CA GLU A 205 12.30 -6.83 -14.16
C GLU A 205 13.65 -7.51 -14.39
N GLN A 206 14.72 -6.73 -14.56
CA GLN A 206 16.06 -7.27 -14.73
C GLN A 206 16.57 -7.94 -13.45
N GLN A 207 16.34 -7.32 -12.28
CA GLN A 207 16.62 -7.94 -10.98
C GLN A 207 15.84 -9.25 -10.79
N LEU A 208 14.56 -9.29 -11.14
CA LEU A 208 13.75 -10.51 -11.07
C LEU A 208 14.28 -11.63 -11.99
N ARG A 209 14.76 -11.28 -13.18
CA ARG A 209 15.40 -12.25 -14.09
C ARG A 209 16.69 -12.80 -13.50
N ASP A 210 17.51 -11.93 -12.94
CA ASP A 210 18.78 -12.29 -12.33
C ASP A 210 18.56 -13.17 -11.08
N GLU A 211 17.61 -12.81 -10.21
CA GLU A 211 17.20 -13.64 -9.06
C GLU A 211 16.63 -14.98 -9.50
N SER A 212 15.78 -15.01 -10.54
CA SER A 212 15.25 -16.26 -11.07
C SER A 212 16.35 -17.17 -11.60
N LYS A 213 17.38 -16.60 -12.23
CA LYS A 213 18.55 -17.33 -12.70
C LYS A 213 19.36 -17.86 -11.51
N ALA A 214 19.66 -17.01 -10.53
CA ALA A 214 20.38 -17.40 -9.32
C ALA A 214 19.67 -18.54 -8.55
N ARG A 215 18.33 -18.51 -8.48
CA ARG A 215 17.54 -19.60 -7.88
C ARG A 215 17.68 -20.91 -8.64
N LYS A 216 17.64 -20.88 -9.98
CA LYS A 216 17.82 -22.09 -10.80
C LYS A 216 19.21 -22.68 -10.64
N ASP A 217 20.22 -21.82 -10.60
CA ASP A 217 21.61 -22.24 -10.41
C ASP A 217 21.79 -22.88 -9.02
N SER A 218 21.26 -22.25 -7.96
CA SER A 218 21.26 -22.81 -6.60
C SER A 218 20.49 -24.13 -6.49
N GLU A 219 19.35 -24.27 -7.17
CA GLU A 219 18.59 -25.51 -7.20
C GLU A 219 19.36 -26.64 -7.91
N ALA A 220 20.06 -26.32 -9.01
CA ALA A 220 20.93 -27.27 -9.69
C ALA A 220 22.09 -27.74 -8.79
N GLU A 221 22.72 -26.82 -8.06
CA GLU A 221 23.77 -27.13 -7.08
C GLU A 221 23.26 -28.00 -5.91
N ALA A 222 22.05 -27.72 -5.41
CA ALA A 222 21.42 -28.54 -4.38
C ALA A 222 21.12 -29.96 -4.88
N GLN A 223 20.71 -30.11 -6.14
CA GLN A 223 20.49 -31.42 -6.75
C GLN A 223 21.78 -32.21 -6.93
N THR A 224 22.87 -31.59 -7.38
CA THR A 224 24.18 -32.26 -7.47
C THR A 224 24.67 -32.68 -6.09
N ALA A 225 24.58 -31.81 -5.08
CA ALA A 225 24.95 -32.16 -3.70
C ALA A 225 24.14 -33.35 -3.15
N ARG A 226 22.83 -33.42 -3.45
CA ARG A 226 21.99 -34.59 -3.09
C ARG A 226 22.45 -35.88 -3.77
N ARG A 227 22.85 -35.82 -5.04
CA ARG A 227 23.38 -37.00 -5.77
C ARG A 227 24.70 -37.46 -5.16
N GLU A 228 25.60 -36.54 -4.84
CA GLU A 228 26.88 -36.84 -4.17
C GLU A 228 26.66 -37.48 -2.79
N LEU A 229 25.73 -36.95 -1.98
CA LEU A 229 25.38 -37.53 -0.68
C LEU A 229 24.84 -38.97 -0.81
N ASN A 230 24.02 -39.24 -1.81
CA ASN A 230 23.50 -40.59 -2.04
C ASN A 230 24.61 -41.56 -2.47
N GLN A 231 25.53 -41.11 -3.33
CA GLN A 231 26.70 -41.91 -3.70
C GLN A 231 27.61 -42.19 -2.50
N LEU A 232 27.88 -41.18 -1.66
CA LEU A 232 28.66 -41.35 -0.44
C LEU A 232 28.00 -42.32 0.54
N ARG A 233 26.68 -42.24 0.72
CA ARG A 233 25.93 -43.19 1.55
C ARG A 233 26.04 -44.61 1.03
N SER A 234 25.91 -44.80 -0.29
CA SER A 234 26.09 -46.11 -0.92
C SER A 234 27.48 -46.66 -0.66
N ASN A 235 28.53 -45.87 -0.93
CA ASN A 235 29.92 -46.27 -0.72
C ASN A 235 30.20 -46.63 0.74
N LEU A 236 29.67 -45.85 1.69
CA LEU A 236 29.83 -46.11 3.12
C LEU A 236 29.15 -47.41 3.56
N SER A 237 28.03 -47.78 2.92
CA SER A 237 27.39 -49.08 3.11
C SER A 237 28.30 -50.21 2.63
N THR A 238 28.81 -50.12 1.40
CA THR A 238 29.72 -51.14 0.85
C THR A 238 30.97 -51.31 1.70
N THR A 239 31.59 -50.21 2.13
CA THR A 239 32.78 -50.28 3.02
C THR A 239 32.45 -50.88 4.39
N ARG A 240 31.24 -50.68 4.92
CA ARG A 240 30.81 -51.35 6.16
C ARG A 240 30.66 -52.85 5.95
N ASP A 241 30.07 -53.27 4.84
CA ASP A 241 29.88 -54.68 4.52
C ASP A 241 31.23 -55.37 4.31
N GLU A 242 32.16 -54.75 3.58
CA GLU A 242 33.54 -55.22 3.43
C GLU A 242 34.26 -55.35 4.79
N ARG A 243 34.11 -54.36 5.68
CA ARG A 243 34.69 -54.43 7.03
C ARG A 243 34.13 -55.61 7.83
N ASN A 244 32.82 -55.84 7.75
CA ASN A 244 32.18 -56.95 8.45
C ASN A 244 32.66 -58.30 7.90
N GLN A 245 32.82 -58.40 6.58
CA GLN A 245 33.37 -59.59 5.93
C GLN A 245 34.81 -59.85 6.39
N LEU A 246 35.68 -58.84 6.34
CA LEU A 246 37.07 -58.94 6.81
C LEU A 246 37.17 -59.29 8.29
N ALA A 247 36.28 -58.74 9.13
CA ALA A 247 36.21 -59.10 10.54
C ALA A 247 35.85 -60.58 10.73
N SER A 248 34.87 -61.09 9.97
CA SER A 248 34.51 -62.51 9.96
C SER A 248 35.69 -63.38 9.53
N ASP A 249 36.34 -63.04 8.41
CA ASP A 249 37.48 -63.79 7.87
C ASP A 249 38.65 -63.82 8.86
N LYS A 250 38.93 -62.70 9.54
CA LYS A 250 39.93 -62.63 10.62
C LYS A 250 39.61 -63.61 11.75
N THR A 251 38.35 -63.71 12.18
CA THR A 251 37.97 -64.70 13.22
C THR A 251 38.06 -66.14 12.73
N GLY A 252 37.83 -66.38 11.43
CA GLY A 252 38.02 -67.68 10.80
C GLY A 252 39.49 -68.10 10.80
N LEU A 253 40.37 -67.21 10.33
CA LEU A 253 41.82 -67.41 10.32
C LEU A 253 42.40 -67.61 11.72
N GLN A 254 41.92 -66.85 12.72
CA GLN A 254 42.34 -67.06 14.11
C GLN A 254 41.99 -68.46 14.63
N ARG A 255 40.82 -68.99 14.27
CA ARG A 255 40.43 -70.36 14.60
C ARG A 255 41.31 -71.38 13.89
N GLU A 256 41.60 -71.18 12.61
CA GLU A 256 42.48 -72.05 11.84
C GLU A 256 43.90 -72.08 12.40
N VAL A 257 44.46 -70.93 12.78
CA VAL A 257 45.78 -70.83 13.44
C VAL A 257 45.78 -71.58 14.77
N ALA A 258 44.75 -71.40 15.61
CA ALA A 258 44.64 -72.13 16.87
C ALA A 258 44.57 -73.65 16.65
N GLN A 259 43.87 -74.08 15.60
CA GLN A 259 43.73 -75.50 15.25
C GLN A 259 45.04 -76.09 14.71
N LEU A 260 45.79 -75.33 13.91
CA LEU A 260 47.13 -75.71 13.44
C LEU A 260 48.13 -75.78 14.59
N GLN A 261 48.08 -74.84 15.54
CA GLN A 261 48.91 -74.89 16.75
C GLN A 261 48.62 -76.15 17.59
N ALA A 262 47.33 -76.49 17.77
CA ALA A 262 46.95 -77.72 18.46
C ALA A 262 47.47 -78.99 17.76
N ARG A 263 47.35 -79.05 16.42
CA ARG A 263 47.93 -80.16 15.63
C ARG A 263 49.45 -80.22 15.72
N ASN A 264 50.14 -79.09 15.71
CA ASN A 264 51.60 -79.07 15.87
C ASN A 264 52.03 -79.57 17.25
N GLN A 265 51.30 -79.20 18.31
CA GLN A 265 51.55 -79.76 19.65
C GLN A 265 51.33 -81.28 19.68
N GLU A 266 50.32 -81.78 18.97
CA GLU A 266 50.08 -83.21 18.82
C GLU A 266 51.21 -83.91 18.03
N TYR A 267 51.70 -83.29 16.95
CA TYR A 267 52.86 -83.79 16.22
C TYR A 267 54.13 -83.76 17.07
N ASP A 268 54.36 -82.73 17.88
CA ASP A 268 55.51 -82.68 18.80
C ASP A 268 55.44 -83.81 19.84
N GLN A 269 54.23 -84.15 20.32
CA GLN A 269 54.02 -85.32 21.18
C GLN A 269 54.34 -86.63 20.45
N GLN A 270 53.81 -86.80 19.23
CA GLN A 270 54.07 -87.99 18.40
C GLN A 270 55.56 -88.14 18.06
N VAL A 271 56.25 -87.04 17.73
CA VAL A 271 57.69 -87.02 17.44
C VAL A 271 58.49 -87.37 18.69
N ASN A 272 58.13 -86.84 19.86
CA ASN A 272 58.80 -87.21 21.12
C ASN A 272 58.59 -88.69 21.46
N GLU A 273 57.41 -89.24 21.19
CA GLU A 273 57.11 -90.66 21.38
C GLU A 273 57.86 -91.54 20.38
N LEU A 274 57.96 -91.11 19.12
CA LEU A 274 58.79 -91.73 18.09
C LEU A 274 60.28 -91.64 18.42
N MET A 275 60.78 -90.53 18.97
CA MET A 275 62.15 -90.41 19.45
C MET A 275 62.42 -91.35 20.62
N ARG A 276 61.44 -91.55 21.49
CA ARG A 276 61.51 -92.53 22.58
C ARG A 276 61.54 -93.97 22.06
N HIS A 277 60.76 -94.28 21.03
CA HIS A 277 60.80 -95.58 20.32
C HIS A 277 62.06 -95.79 19.48
N LEU A 278 62.58 -94.74 18.83
CA LEU A 278 63.79 -94.80 18.02
C LEU A 278 65.06 -94.82 18.88
N GLY A 279 65.03 -94.26 20.09
CA GLY A 279 66.06 -94.46 21.11
C GLY A 279 66.15 -95.90 21.63
N VAL A 280 65.17 -96.75 21.30
CA VAL A 280 65.13 -98.19 21.61
C VAL A 280 65.49 -99.06 20.39
N GLN A 281 65.69 -98.47 19.20
CA GLN A 281 66.04 -99.21 17.99
C GLN A 281 67.23 -98.59 17.26
N THR A 282 68.39 -98.60 17.92
CA THR A 282 69.65 -98.87 17.23
C THR A 282 69.69 -100.34 16.86
N ASP A 283 69.02 -100.70 15.77
CA ASP A 283 69.54 -101.78 14.94
C ASP A 283 69.07 -101.75 13.48
N THR A 284 70.06 -101.91 12.60
CA THR A 284 70.01 -102.36 11.20
C THR A 284 69.65 -101.38 10.06
N LYS A 285 70.59 -101.35 9.10
CA LYS A 285 70.75 -100.49 7.92
C LYS A 285 69.65 -100.55 6.84
N ALA A 286 68.49 -101.16 7.10
CA ALA A 286 67.34 -101.14 6.19
C ALA A 286 66.50 -99.84 6.27
N ASN A 287 66.69 -99.03 7.33
CA ASN A 287 65.93 -97.79 7.57
C ASN A 287 66.52 -96.52 6.93
N LEU A 288 67.72 -96.57 6.35
CA LEU A 288 68.35 -95.37 5.80
C LEU A 288 67.63 -94.87 4.53
N GLY A 289 67.19 -95.77 3.65
CA GLY A 289 66.44 -95.41 2.43
C GLY A 289 65.08 -94.79 2.73
N LYS A 290 64.34 -95.36 3.69
CA LYS A 290 63.05 -94.80 4.15
C LYS A 290 63.20 -93.45 4.85
N ARG A 291 64.31 -93.23 5.58
CA ARG A 291 64.62 -91.93 6.20
C ARG A 291 65.00 -90.87 5.17
N VAL A 292 65.78 -91.23 4.14
CA VAL A 292 66.12 -90.31 3.05
C VAL A 292 64.86 -89.94 2.26
N GLU A 293 63.97 -90.89 1.97
CA GLU A 293 62.67 -90.59 1.36
C GLU A 293 61.77 -89.72 2.25
N ALA A 294 61.75 -89.96 3.57
CA ALA A 294 60.98 -89.15 4.50
C ALA A 294 61.52 -87.71 4.57
N VAL A 295 62.84 -87.55 4.60
CA VAL A 295 63.49 -86.22 4.56
C VAL A 295 63.20 -85.53 3.23
N ASN A 296 63.26 -86.25 2.10
CA ASN A 296 62.95 -85.68 0.80
C ASN A 296 61.48 -85.24 0.71
N ARG A 297 60.53 -86.04 1.25
CA ARG A 297 59.12 -85.64 1.36
C ARG A 297 58.92 -84.43 2.28
N SER A 298 59.65 -84.34 3.39
CA SER A 298 59.58 -83.17 4.27
C SER A 298 60.12 -81.92 3.59
N PHE A 299 61.20 -82.05 2.82
CA PHE A 299 61.81 -80.95 2.08
C PHE A 299 60.86 -80.44 1.00
N GLU A 300 60.17 -81.35 0.30
CA GLU A 300 59.17 -80.99 -0.68
C GLU A 300 57.93 -80.37 -0.04
N SER A 301 57.51 -80.84 1.14
CA SER A 301 56.42 -80.19 1.89
C SER A 301 56.80 -78.77 2.33
N LEU A 302 58.01 -78.57 2.86
CA LEU A 302 58.53 -77.26 3.28
C LEU A 302 58.71 -76.31 2.10
N ARG A 303 59.12 -76.83 0.95
CA ARG A 303 59.20 -76.07 -0.29
C ARG A 303 57.82 -75.60 -0.74
N THR A 304 56.82 -76.47 -0.62
CA THR A 304 55.42 -76.16 -0.96
C THR A 304 54.83 -75.14 0.02
N GLU A 305 55.09 -75.28 1.32
CA GLU A 305 54.69 -74.30 2.34
C GLU A 305 55.37 -72.94 2.16
N ARG A 306 56.68 -72.91 1.88
CA ARG A 306 57.40 -71.67 1.61
C ARG A 306 56.83 -70.96 0.39
N SER A 307 56.44 -71.70 -0.65
CA SER A 307 55.70 -71.16 -1.80
C SER A 307 54.36 -70.55 -1.37
N GLY A 308 53.58 -71.27 -0.57
CA GLY A 308 52.28 -70.80 -0.06
C GLY A 308 52.40 -69.56 0.82
N LEU A 309 53.41 -69.49 1.69
CA LEU A 309 53.72 -68.32 2.51
C LEU A 309 54.17 -67.14 1.65
N SER A 310 55.01 -67.36 0.64
CA SER A 310 55.41 -66.30 -0.30
C SER A 310 54.21 -65.73 -1.05
N GLN A 311 53.24 -66.57 -1.42
CA GLN A 311 52.02 -66.14 -2.10
C GLN A 311 51.10 -65.34 -1.16
N LYS A 312 50.93 -65.79 0.08
CA LYS A 312 50.20 -65.04 1.12
C LYS A 312 50.85 -63.69 1.42
N LEU A 313 52.18 -63.64 1.48
CA LEU A 313 52.92 -62.39 1.73
C LEU A 313 52.73 -61.41 0.57
N GLY A 314 52.70 -61.89 -0.67
CA GLY A 314 52.33 -61.09 -1.85
C GLY A 314 50.90 -60.53 -1.76
N GLN A 315 49.92 -61.36 -1.38
CA GLN A 315 48.53 -60.91 -1.20
C GLN A 315 48.39 -59.84 -0.12
N VAL A 316 48.99 -60.07 1.05
CA VAL A 316 48.95 -59.11 2.17
C VAL A 316 49.61 -57.79 1.77
N THR A 317 50.71 -57.82 1.04
CA THR A 317 51.38 -56.59 0.56
C THR A 317 50.46 -55.79 -0.37
N THR A 318 49.72 -56.49 -1.24
CA THR A 318 48.77 -55.87 -2.18
C THR A 318 47.56 -55.27 -1.45
N GLU A 319 47.02 -55.96 -0.45
CA GLU A 319 45.96 -55.43 0.41
C GLU A 319 46.41 -54.19 1.19
N LEU A 320 47.64 -54.19 1.71
CA LEU A 320 48.20 -53.06 2.45
C LEU A 320 48.32 -51.82 1.55
N GLU A 321 48.77 -52.00 0.30
CA GLU A 321 48.83 -50.94 -0.72
C GLU A 321 47.43 -50.38 -1.03
N ASN A 322 46.44 -51.26 -1.20
CA ASN A 322 45.05 -50.88 -1.47
C ASN A 322 44.42 -50.12 -0.29
N LEU A 323 44.64 -50.58 0.94
CA LEU A 323 44.20 -49.91 2.17
C LEU A 323 44.85 -48.53 2.31
N ARG A 324 46.13 -48.41 1.97
CA ARG A 324 46.85 -47.13 2.00
C ARG A 324 46.29 -46.14 0.98
N SER A 325 46.01 -46.60 -0.23
CA SER A 325 45.35 -45.79 -1.28
C SER A 325 43.94 -45.36 -0.84
N SER A 326 43.17 -46.27 -0.24
CA SER A 326 41.82 -45.99 0.25
C SER A 326 41.83 -44.94 1.37
N ASN A 327 42.74 -45.07 2.34
CA ASN A 327 42.90 -44.08 3.40
C ASN A 327 43.27 -42.69 2.86
N GLN A 328 44.15 -42.60 1.86
CA GLN A 328 44.46 -41.33 1.22
C GLN A 328 43.23 -40.69 0.56
N LYS A 329 42.39 -41.49 -0.11
CA LYS A 329 41.12 -41.01 -0.70
C LYS A 329 40.11 -40.56 0.35
N LEU A 330 40.03 -41.27 1.47
CA LEU A 330 39.16 -40.89 2.59
C LEU A 330 39.63 -39.58 3.23
N GLU A 331 40.94 -39.38 3.35
CA GLU A 331 41.51 -38.15 3.92
C GLU A 331 41.24 -36.92 3.02
N THR A 332 41.34 -37.08 1.69
CA THR A 332 40.98 -36.00 0.76
C THR A 332 39.47 -35.71 0.77
N ALA A 333 38.63 -36.74 0.83
CA ALA A 333 37.19 -36.58 0.94
C ALA A 333 36.79 -35.89 2.26
N LEU A 334 37.44 -36.21 3.37
CA LEU A 334 37.23 -35.55 4.67
C LEU A 334 37.55 -34.05 4.58
N LYS A 335 38.72 -33.69 4.04
CA LYS A 335 39.14 -32.29 3.84
C LYS A 335 38.15 -31.52 2.96
N GLN A 336 37.60 -32.17 1.93
CA GLN A 336 36.60 -31.57 1.06
C GLN A 336 35.27 -31.34 1.78
N ALA A 337 34.82 -32.31 2.58
CA ALA A 337 33.60 -32.19 3.38
C ALA A 337 33.73 -31.08 4.43
N GLU A 338 34.86 -30.95 5.10
CA GLU A 338 35.14 -29.85 6.05
C GLU A 338 35.06 -28.48 5.35
N LYS A 339 35.60 -28.37 4.13
CA LYS A 339 35.53 -27.14 3.34
C LYS A 339 34.11 -26.80 2.86
N GLN A 340 33.30 -27.81 2.54
CA GLN A 340 31.89 -27.57 2.21
C GLN A 340 31.10 -27.14 3.45
N ASN A 341 31.35 -27.78 4.60
CA ASN A 341 30.65 -27.45 5.84
C ASN A 341 30.96 -26.02 6.31
N SER A 342 32.21 -25.54 6.15
CA SER A 342 32.55 -24.15 6.47
C SER A 342 31.87 -23.14 5.54
N ARG A 343 31.71 -23.45 4.25
CA ARG A 343 30.94 -22.62 3.31
C ARG A 343 29.47 -22.54 3.68
N LEU A 344 28.83 -23.68 3.94
CA LEU A 344 27.43 -23.73 4.37
C LEU A 344 27.22 -22.95 5.66
N SER A 345 28.15 -23.06 6.62
CA SER A 345 28.09 -22.28 7.85
C SER A 345 28.17 -20.76 7.60
N SER A 346 28.99 -20.32 6.63
CA SER A 346 29.08 -18.89 6.28
C SER A 346 27.81 -18.37 5.60
N GLU A 347 27.20 -19.17 4.73
CA GLU A 347 25.97 -18.83 4.02
C GLU A 347 24.76 -18.80 4.98
N LEU A 348 24.70 -19.73 5.94
CA LEU A 348 23.68 -19.70 6.98
C LEU A 348 23.79 -18.42 7.83
N HIS A 349 25.01 -17.98 8.11
CA HIS A 349 25.24 -16.73 8.83
C HIS A 349 24.77 -15.50 8.03
N SER A 350 25.05 -15.42 6.72
CA SER A 350 24.56 -14.32 5.88
C SER A 350 23.05 -14.32 5.78
N LEU A 351 22.42 -15.48 5.54
CA LEU A 351 20.95 -15.60 5.48
C LEU A 351 20.28 -15.21 6.81
N THR A 352 20.91 -15.51 7.95
CA THR A 352 20.42 -15.10 9.26
C THR A 352 20.52 -13.59 9.46
N SER A 353 21.63 -12.98 9.02
CA SER A 353 21.79 -11.53 9.02
C SER A 353 20.75 -10.83 8.15
N ASP A 354 20.52 -11.35 6.94
CA ASP A 354 19.53 -10.81 6.01
C ASP A 354 18.12 -10.91 6.59
N ARG A 355 17.77 -12.06 7.20
CA ARG A 355 16.51 -12.24 7.93
C ARG A 355 16.33 -11.21 9.03
N ASN A 356 17.34 -10.99 9.87
CA ASN A 356 17.28 -10.00 10.95
C ASN A 356 17.09 -8.58 10.40
N SER A 357 17.75 -8.26 9.27
CA SER A 357 17.59 -6.98 8.60
C SER A 357 16.18 -6.78 8.03
N LEU A 358 15.58 -7.85 7.49
CA LEU A 358 14.23 -7.84 6.95
C LEU A 358 13.18 -7.69 8.06
N GLU A 359 13.38 -8.38 9.18
CA GLU A 359 12.52 -8.26 10.37
C GLU A 359 12.57 -6.85 10.95
N ALA A 360 13.76 -6.25 11.05
CA ALA A 360 13.91 -4.86 11.47
C ALA A 360 13.21 -3.87 10.51
N ARG A 361 13.31 -4.09 9.19
CA ARG A 361 12.59 -3.30 8.19
C ARG A 361 11.07 -3.47 8.33
N TYR A 362 10.59 -4.70 8.49
CA TYR A 362 9.17 -4.99 8.65
C TYR A 362 8.59 -4.30 9.90
N ILE A 363 9.27 -4.39 11.05
CA ILE A 363 8.85 -3.71 12.28
C ILE A 363 8.84 -2.19 12.08
N ARG A 364 9.84 -1.62 11.40
CA ARG A 364 9.87 -0.19 11.09
C ARG A 364 8.68 0.23 10.24
N THR A 365 8.45 -0.45 9.11
CA THR A 365 7.33 -0.13 8.20
C THR A 365 5.98 -0.30 8.89
N ARG A 366 5.83 -1.31 9.75
CA ARG A 366 4.61 -1.49 10.54
C ARG A 366 4.37 -0.31 11.49
N ARG A 367 5.40 0.14 12.22
CA ARG A 367 5.30 1.31 13.10
C ARG A 367 4.97 2.58 12.33
N GLU A 368 5.62 2.81 11.19
CA GLU A 368 5.34 3.96 10.31
C GLU A 368 3.87 3.96 9.85
N ARG A 369 3.35 2.78 9.45
CA ARG A 369 1.94 2.62 9.08
C ARG A 369 1.01 2.92 10.26
N GLU A 370 1.29 2.41 11.45
CA GLU A 370 0.50 2.68 12.66
C GLU A 370 0.49 4.19 12.98
N VAL A 371 1.64 4.87 12.88
CA VAL A 371 1.75 6.33 13.08
C VAL A 371 0.90 7.09 12.05
N LEU A 372 0.98 6.75 10.76
CA LEU A 372 0.18 7.41 9.72
C LEU A 372 -1.31 7.14 9.87
N GLN A 373 -1.69 5.92 10.26
CA GLN A 373 -3.08 5.56 10.52
C GLN A 373 -3.63 6.37 11.70
N ASN A 374 -2.88 6.47 12.80
CA ASN A 374 -3.24 7.28 13.96
C ASN A 374 -3.37 8.76 13.60
N ALA A 375 -2.43 9.31 12.83
CA ALA A 375 -2.49 10.68 12.34
C ALA A 375 -3.74 10.91 11.46
N SER A 376 -4.10 9.94 10.61
CA SER A 376 -5.30 10.03 9.77
C SER A 376 -6.60 9.99 10.58
N LEU A 377 -6.65 9.19 11.66
CA LEU A 377 -7.78 9.12 12.56
C LEU A 377 -7.95 10.43 13.33
N LEU A 378 -6.85 10.98 13.87
CA LEU A 378 -6.84 12.29 14.53
C LEU A 378 -7.30 13.40 13.58
N ALA A 379 -6.77 13.45 12.36
CA ALA A 379 -7.15 14.48 11.39
C ALA A 379 -8.65 14.42 11.02
N ARG A 380 -9.27 13.24 11.05
CA ARG A 380 -10.71 13.06 10.83
C ARG A 380 -11.54 13.38 12.08
N ALA A 381 -10.99 13.13 13.26
CA ALA A 381 -11.65 13.35 14.53
C ALA A 381 -11.64 14.82 14.95
N LEU A 382 -10.64 15.59 14.52
CA LEU A 382 -10.58 17.02 14.77
C LEU A 382 -11.63 17.76 13.96
N ARG A 383 -12.46 18.54 14.66
CA ARG A 383 -13.50 19.38 14.08
C ARG A 383 -13.33 20.81 14.55
N LEU A 384 -13.53 21.74 13.64
CA LEU A 384 -13.49 23.18 13.89
C LEU A 384 -14.90 23.74 13.80
N GLU A 385 -15.25 24.59 14.75
CA GLU A 385 -16.48 25.38 14.69
C GLU A 385 -16.12 26.86 14.77
N LYS A 386 -16.51 27.62 13.76
CA LYS A 386 -16.19 29.05 13.65
C LYS A 386 -17.31 29.88 14.25
N ARG A 387 -16.94 30.86 15.07
CA ARG A 387 -17.85 31.85 15.65
C ARG A 387 -17.16 33.22 15.59
N SER A 388 -17.90 34.28 15.31
CA SER A 388 -17.38 35.64 15.37
C SER A 388 -17.84 36.29 16.67
N GLU A 389 -16.93 36.95 17.37
CA GLU A 389 -17.20 37.66 18.61
C GLU A 389 -16.69 39.10 18.49
N GLU A 390 -17.57 40.07 18.69
CA GLU A 390 -17.22 41.49 18.74
C GLU A 390 -16.88 41.85 20.20
N LYS A 391 -15.67 42.36 20.43
CA LYS A 391 -15.18 42.81 21.74
C LYS A 391 -14.84 44.29 21.68
N ASP A 392 -14.75 44.94 22.84
CA ASP A 392 -14.45 46.36 22.99
C ASP A 392 -13.13 46.79 22.31
N ASP A 393 -12.22 45.84 22.02
CA ASP A 393 -10.90 46.02 21.39
C ASP A 393 -10.82 45.55 19.92
N GLY A 394 -11.93 45.12 19.32
CA GLY A 394 -12.07 44.80 17.90
C GLY A 394 -12.83 43.51 17.60
N ASN A 395 -12.87 43.13 16.32
CA ASN A 395 -13.51 41.90 15.86
C ASN A 395 -12.55 40.72 16.01
N TYR A 396 -12.99 39.69 16.73
CA TYR A 396 -12.28 38.43 16.86
C TYR A 396 -12.99 37.34 16.07
N GLU A 397 -12.20 36.54 15.36
CA GLU A 397 -12.65 35.25 14.86
C GLU A 397 -12.25 34.19 15.88
N VAL A 398 -13.26 33.53 16.44
CA VAL A 398 -13.12 32.51 17.47
C VAL A 398 -13.36 31.15 16.84
N GLU A 399 -12.38 30.26 16.90
CA GLU A 399 -12.51 28.88 16.43
C GLU A 399 -12.43 27.92 17.61
N ASP A 400 -13.52 27.20 17.86
CA ASP A 400 -13.53 26.12 18.82
C ASP A 400 -12.99 24.84 18.17
N VAL A 401 -12.01 24.22 18.84
CA VAL A 401 -11.43 22.96 18.40
C VAL A 401 -12.04 21.84 19.22
N TYR A 402 -12.67 20.91 18.53
CA TYR A 402 -13.26 19.70 19.09
C TYR A 402 -12.48 18.46 18.66
N LEU A 403 -12.36 17.52 19.58
CA LEU A 403 -12.01 16.15 19.29
C LEU A 403 -13.30 15.34 19.35
N LEU A 404 -13.79 14.90 18.19
CA LEU A 404 -15.12 14.33 18.02
C LEU A 404 -16.22 15.24 18.61
N THR A 405 -16.69 14.94 19.82
CA THR A 405 -17.76 15.71 20.48
C THR A 405 -17.26 16.64 21.59
N LYS A 406 -16.01 16.46 22.04
CA LYS A 406 -15.48 17.15 23.21
C LYS A 406 -14.57 18.30 22.81
N LYS A 407 -14.82 19.49 23.38
CA LYS A 407 -14.01 20.68 23.13
C LYS A 407 -12.65 20.55 23.79
N ILE A 408 -11.58 20.66 23.01
CA ILE A 408 -10.19 20.54 23.48
C ILE A 408 -9.44 21.88 23.49
N GLY A 409 -9.95 22.91 22.80
CA GLY A 409 -9.34 24.23 22.82
C GLY A 409 -10.13 25.30 22.08
N THR A 410 -9.58 26.52 22.05
CA THR A 410 -10.17 27.67 21.37
C THR A 410 -9.08 28.54 20.79
N PHE A 411 -9.14 28.84 19.49
CA PHE A 411 -8.37 29.88 18.84
C PHE A 411 -9.14 31.19 18.88
N ASN A 412 -8.49 32.25 19.34
CA ASN A 412 -8.97 33.62 19.21
C ASN A 412 -8.02 34.37 18.30
N ILE A 413 -8.49 34.76 17.12
CA ILE A 413 -7.70 35.43 16.09
C ILE A 413 -8.21 36.87 15.97
N ARG A 414 -7.33 37.83 16.25
CA ARG A 414 -7.56 39.24 15.99
C ARG A 414 -7.07 39.56 14.59
N VAL A 415 -8.00 39.88 13.70
CA VAL A 415 -7.71 40.13 12.29
C VAL A 415 -7.16 41.55 12.12
N PRO A 416 -6.04 41.72 11.40
CA PRO A 416 -5.54 43.05 11.07
C PRO A 416 -6.43 43.67 9.99
N GLN A 417 -6.91 44.90 10.21
CA GLN A 417 -7.75 45.60 9.22
C GLN A 417 -6.91 46.48 8.30
N TYR A 418 -5.82 47.05 8.83
CA TYR A 418 -4.94 47.95 8.11
C TYR A 418 -3.45 47.58 8.26
N PRO A 419 -2.60 47.95 7.29
CA PRO A 419 -1.15 47.91 7.42
C PRO A 419 -0.66 48.67 8.66
N GLY A 420 0.24 48.06 9.43
CA GLY A 420 0.74 48.59 10.70
C GLY A 420 -0.07 48.19 11.94
N ASP A 421 -1.26 47.60 11.79
CA ASP A 421 -1.97 46.97 12.91
C ASP A 421 -1.29 45.64 13.29
N SER A 422 -1.37 45.27 14.58
CA SER A 422 -0.89 43.98 15.07
C SER A 422 -2.01 42.93 15.00
N ALA A 423 -1.73 41.82 14.31
CA ALA A 423 -2.57 40.63 14.38
C ALA A 423 -2.10 39.76 15.54
N THR A 424 -3.04 39.22 16.29
CA THR A 424 -2.73 38.30 17.39
C THR A 424 -3.56 37.03 17.25
N ALA A 425 -2.92 35.89 17.41
CA ALA A 425 -3.60 34.60 17.55
C ALA A 425 -3.31 34.07 18.95
N VAL A 426 -4.36 33.69 19.68
CA VAL A 426 -4.25 33.09 21.01
C VAL A 426 -4.95 31.75 21.00
N PHE A 427 -4.22 30.68 21.24
CA PHE A 427 -4.82 29.37 21.47
C PHE A 427 -4.90 29.08 22.96
N SER A 428 -6.09 28.75 23.44
CA SER A 428 -6.34 28.35 24.82
C SER A 428 -6.70 26.88 24.87
N VAL A 429 -5.96 26.07 25.63
CA VAL A 429 -6.25 24.64 25.80
C VAL A 429 -7.37 24.48 26.82
N ALA A 430 -8.46 23.84 26.42
CA ALA A 430 -9.53 23.49 27.35
C ALA A 430 -9.05 22.40 28.31
N SER A 431 -9.63 22.33 29.49
CA SER A 431 -9.44 21.23 30.44
C SER A 431 -10.65 20.30 30.35
N PRO A 432 -10.78 19.48 29.29
CA PRO A 432 -11.90 18.57 29.19
C PRO A 432 -11.84 17.54 30.33
N ASP A 433 -13.00 17.20 30.88
CA ASP A 433 -13.10 16.08 31.82
C ASP A 433 -12.95 14.77 31.04
N THR A 434 -11.77 14.14 31.15
CA THR A 434 -11.42 12.90 30.44
C THR A 434 -12.19 11.68 30.96
N VAL A 435 -12.91 11.82 32.08
CA VAL A 435 -13.81 10.78 32.59
C VAL A 435 -15.06 10.68 31.73
N GLU A 436 -15.53 11.80 31.16
CA GLU A 436 -16.69 11.84 30.27
C GLU A 436 -16.37 11.48 28.81
N PHE A 437 -15.10 11.19 28.51
CA PHE A 437 -14.68 10.79 27.17
C PHE A 437 -15.13 9.35 26.91
N THR A 438 -15.60 9.11 25.70
CA THR A 438 -15.70 7.76 25.17
C THR A 438 -14.31 7.12 25.09
N GLU A 439 -14.24 5.79 25.00
CA GLU A 439 -12.97 5.07 24.88
C GLU A 439 -12.15 5.55 23.68
N GLU A 440 -12.82 5.77 22.53
CA GLU A 440 -12.21 6.32 21.31
C GLU A 440 -11.68 7.75 21.52
N GLU A 441 -12.44 8.63 22.17
CA GLU A 441 -12.00 10.01 22.46
C GLU A 441 -10.79 10.03 23.40
N ARG A 442 -10.73 9.11 24.37
CA ARG A 442 -9.60 9.00 25.30
C ARG A 442 -8.34 8.53 24.59
N ASP A 443 -8.46 7.53 23.72
CA ASP A 443 -7.33 7.02 22.95
C ASP A 443 -6.79 8.09 21.99
N LEU A 444 -7.67 8.81 21.29
CA LEU A 444 -7.29 9.91 20.42
C LEU A 444 -6.66 11.06 21.21
N TYR A 445 -7.20 11.42 22.37
CA TYR A 445 -6.61 12.47 23.21
C TYR A 445 -5.20 12.09 23.70
N GLN A 446 -4.97 10.81 24.04
CA GLN A 446 -3.63 10.31 24.38
C GLN A 446 -2.63 10.33 23.21
N LEU A 447 -3.09 10.36 21.96
CA LEU A 447 -2.22 10.51 20.80
C LEU A 447 -1.73 11.96 20.62
N LEU A 448 -2.49 12.95 21.10
CA LEU A 448 -2.08 14.36 21.09
C LEU A 448 -0.94 14.65 22.09
N GLY A 449 -0.83 13.84 23.15
CA GLY A 449 0.19 13.96 24.20
C GLY A 449 -0.20 14.93 25.33
N ASP A 450 0.64 15.00 26.35
CA ASP A 450 0.35 15.76 27.59
C ASP A 450 0.30 17.29 27.38
N LYS A 451 0.99 17.77 26.34
CA LYS A 451 1.02 19.18 25.92
C LYS A 451 0.72 19.26 24.43
N LEU A 452 -0.16 20.17 24.05
CA LEU A 452 -0.50 20.40 22.66
C LEU A 452 0.60 21.21 21.99
N LYS A 453 1.22 20.64 20.96
CA LYS A 453 2.27 21.30 20.19
C LYS A 453 1.64 22.00 19.00
N ILE A 454 1.58 23.32 19.05
CA ILE A 454 0.90 24.12 18.03
C ILE A 454 1.88 25.03 17.34
N GLN A 455 1.89 24.95 16.02
CA GLN A 455 2.63 25.87 15.17
C GLN A 455 1.65 26.80 14.47
N SER A 456 1.93 28.10 14.50
CA SER A 456 1.15 29.06 13.72
C SER A 456 2.03 29.91 12.83
N SER A 457 1.50 30.27 11.68
CA SER A 457 2.15 31.13 10.70
C SER A 457 1.12 31.99 9.99
N TRP A 458 1.57 33.16 9.54
CA TRP A 458 0.76 34.05 8.73
C TRP A 458 1.53 34.39 7.46
N THR A 459 0.91 34.16 6.32
CA THR A 459 1.53 34.38 5.01
C THR A 459 0.73 35.40 4.21
N THR A 460 1.42 36.13 3.35
CA THR A 460 0.84 37.12 2.44
C THR A 460 1.15 36.70 1.00
N ASN A 461 0.18 36.80 0.10
CA ASN A 461 0.38 36.43 -1.31
C ASN A 461 0.90 37.61 -2.16
N SER A 462 1.20 38.75 -1.53
CA SER A 462 1.63 39.99 -2.20
C SER A 462 3.10 40.30 -1.92
N PRO A 463 3.85 40.83 -2.91
CA PRO A 463 5.19 41.37 -2.68
C PRO A 463 5.17 42.69 -1.89
N ASN A 464 4.03 43.38 -1.79
CA ASN A 464 3.92 44.73 -1.23
C ASN A 464 3.64 44.75 0.28
N VAL A 465 3.18 43.63 0.86
CA VAL A 465 2.93 43.48 2.29
C VAL A 465 3.56 42.21 2.80
N LYS A 466 4.27 42.30 3.92
CA LYS A 466 4.89 41.16 4.61
C LYS A 466 4.36 41.07 6.03
N ALA A 467 3.99 39.85 6.43
CA ALA A 467 3.71 39.52 7.82
C ALA A 467 5.03 39.21 8.54
N VAL A 468 5.45 40.07 9.46
CA VAL A 468 6.65 39.89 10.27
C VAL A 468 6.23 39.38 11.65
N PRO A 469 6.65 38.16 12.07
CA PRO A 469 6.34 37.68 13.40
C PRO A 469 7.10 38.52 14.44
N GLU A 470 6.39 38.95 15.49
CA GLU A 470 7.02 39.68 16.61
C GLU A 470 7.65 38.71 17.61
N ASN A 471 7.11 37.49 17.70
CA ASN A 471 7.66 36.39 18.49
C ASN A 471 8.47 35.43 17.59
N PRO A 472 9.73 35.09 17.93
CA PRO A 472 10.59 34.28 17.07
C PRO A 472 10.26 32.78 17.07
N THR A 473 9.43 32.29 18.00
CA THR A 473 9.08 30.87 18.14
C THR A 473 7.68 30.57 17.60
N PRO A 474 7.56 30.06 16.35
CA PRO A 474 6.27 29.73 15.75
C PRO A 474 5.62 28.49 16.37
N LEU A 475 6.43 27.54 16.88
CA LEU A 475 5.98 26.35 17.60
C LEU A 475 5.94 26.62 19.10
N GLN A 476 4.81 26.37 19.74
CA GLN A 476 4.64 26.45 21.20
C GLN A 476 4.04 25.14 21.73
N GLU A 477 4.57 24.66 22.86
CA GLU A 477 3.98 23.55 23.61
C GLU A 477 3.10 24.11 24.73
N ILE A 478 1.81 23.84 24.68
CA ILE A 478 0.83 24.48 25.56
C ILE A 478 0.19 23.40 26.43
N ALA A 479 0.32 23.53 27.75
CA ALA A 479 -0.32 22.59 28.67
C ALA A 479 -1.81 22.90 28.84
N VAL A 480 -2.53 21.97 29.47
CA VAL A 480 -3.95 22.13 29.78
C VAL A 480 -4.17 23.39 30.65
N ARG A 481 -5.15 24.24 30.28
CA ARG A 481 -5.44 25.55 30.88
C ARG A 481 -4.40 26.65 30.64
N GLU A 482 -3.39 26.38 29.83
CA GLU A 482 -2.45 27.42 29.38
C GLU A 482 -2.88 28.00 28.03
N GLN A 483 -2.22 29.10 27.65
CA GLN A 483 -2.47 29.79 26.40
C GLN A 483 -1.16 30.00 25.63
N GLY A 484 -1.16 29.64 24.36
CA GLY A 484 -0.14 30.04 23.40
C GLY A 484 -0.53 31.35 22.73
N LYS A 485 0.44 32.25 22.55
CA LYS A 485 0.21 33.57 21.95
C LYS A 485 1.22 33.83 20.84
N TRP A 486 0.71 34.25 19.70
CA TRP A 486 1.49 34.66 18.55
C TRP A 486 1.03 36.02 18.07
N SER A 487 1.98 36.88 17.71
CA SER A 487 1.68 38.21 17.17
C SER A 487 2.51 38.47 15.92
N TRP A 488 1.88 39.15 14.97
CA TRP A 488 2.48 39.54 13.70
C TRP A 488 2.19 41.01 13.43
N ARG A 489 3.19 41.69 12.87
CA ARG A 489 3.08 43.05 12.36
C ARG A 489 3.12 43.02 10.84
N PHE A 490 2.17 43.69 10.21
CA PHE A 490 2.09 43.78 8.76
C PHE A 490 2.80 45.03 8.27
N GLU A 491 3.92 44.84 7.58
CA GLU A 491 4.74 45.91 7.02
C GLU A 491 4.49 46.01 5.52
N GLY A 492 4.31 47.23 5.02
CA GLY A 492 4.09 47.49 3.60
C GLY A 492 2.99 48.51 3.32
N GLU A 493 2.88 48.91 2.06
CA GLU A 493 1.81 49.79 1.56
C GLU A 493 1.05 49.05 0.45
N PRO A 494 -0.07 48.38 0.76
CA PRO A 494 -0.88 47.73 -0.25
C PRO A 494 -1.51 48.78 -1.15
N THR A 495 -1.53 48.53 -2.45
CA THR A 495 -2.13 49.42 -3.47
C THR A 495 -3.63 49.13 -3.69
N GLY A 496 -4.14 48.03 -3.11
CA GLY A 496 -5.53 47.57 -3.14
C GLY A 496 -5.77 46.52 -2.05
N PRO A 497 -6.98 45.93 -1.95
CA PRO A 497 -7.25 44.86 -0.98
C PRO A 497 -6.32 43.66 -1.21
N GLU A 498 -5.58 43.25 -0.18
CA GLU A 498 -4.61 42.15 -0.27
C GLU A 498 -5.02 40.96 0.58
N ARG A 499 -4.87 39.75 0.02
CA ARG A 499 -5.22 38.50 0.70
C ARG A 499 -4.06 38.01 1.55
N THR A 500 -4.37 37.69 2.81
CA THR A 500 -3.45 37.09 3.77
C THR A 500 -4.05 35.80 4.31
N VAL A 501 -3.20 34.85 4.67
CA VAL A 501 -3.63 33.52 5.12
C VAL A 501 -3.01 33.24 6.48
N PHE A 502 -3.86 32.99 7.47
CA PHE A 502 -3.46 32.43 8.75
C PHE A 502 -3.51 30.91 8.68
N GLN A 503 -2.46 30.24 9.16
CA GLN A 503 -2.40 28.79 9.23
C GLN A 503 -1.95 28.37 10.63
N ALA A 504 -2.66 27.41 11.21
CA ALA A 504 -2.27 26.71 12.43
C ALA A 504 -2.18 25.21 12.17
N GLN A 505 -1.16 24.59 12.73
CA GLN A 505 -0.92 23.15 12.68
C GLN A 505 -0.76 22.61 14.09
N LEU A 506 -1.29 21.42 14.32
CA LEU A 506 -1.10 20.66 15.56
C LEU A 506 -0.14 19.52 15.28
N THR A 507 0.85 19.33 16.13
CA THR A 507 1.78 18.20 16.03
C THR A 507 1.43 17.18 17.11
N ASP A 508 1.21 15.94 16.71
CA ASP A 508 0.92 14.83 17.65
C ASP A 508 2.17 14.40 18.44
N LYS A 509 2.01 13.46 19.37
CA LYS A 509 3.15 12.93 20.16
C LYS A 509 4.20 12.21 19.32
N ASN A 510 3.86 11.76 18.12
CA ASN A 510 4.74 11.06 17.19
C ASN A 510 5.43 12.01 16.19
N GLY A 511 5.20 13.33 16.31
CA GLY A 511 5.80 14.35 15.45
C GLY A 511 5.08 14.56 14.11
N GLN A 512 3.86 14.05 13.94
CA GLN A 512 3.05 14.27 12.74
C GLN A 512 2.27 15.58 12.86
N SER A 513 2.48 16.49 11.91
CA SER A 513 1.76 17.76 11.83
C SER A 513 0.46 17.60 11.05
N MET A 514 -0.66 18.00 11.65
CA MET A 514 -1.98 18.05 11.03
C MET A 514 -2.48 19.49 10.94
N PRO A 515 -3.13 19.87 9.82
CA PRO A 515 -3.70 21.21 9.68
C PRO A 515 -4.83 21.36 10.69
N LEU A 516 -4.76 22.41 11.50
CA LEU A 516 -5.75 22.70 12.52
C LEU A 516 -6.57 23.94 12.17
N ALA A 517 -6.00 24.95 11.52
CA ALA A 517 -6.78 26.07 11.00
C ALA A 517 -6.13 26.61 9.72
N ALA A 518 -6.95 27.00 8.75
CA ALA A 518 -6.52 27.73 7.57
C ALA A 518 -7.60 28.76 7.24
N GLN A 519 -7.24 30.04 7.35
CA GLN A 519 -8.19 31.13 7.21
C GLN A 519 -7.62 32.24 6.35
N GLU A 520 -8.52 32.92 5.65
CA GLU A 520 -8.17 33.95 4.69
C GLU A 520 -8.77 35.28 5.12
N PHE A 521 -7.92 36.30 5.14
CA PHE A 521 -8.26 37.63 5.56
C PHE A 521 -7.87 38.64 4.51
N TRP A 522 -8.57 39.77 4.49
CA TRP A 522 -8.31 40.87 3.57
C TRP A 522 -7.74 42.06 4.34
N LEU A 523 -6.58 42.52 3.91
CA LEU A 523 -5.98 43.78 4.33
C LEU A 523 -6.40 44.88 3.37
N TYR A 524 -6.97 45.96 3.88
CA TYR A 524 -7.35 47.09 3.07
C TYR A 524 -6.28 48.20 3.12
N PRO A 525 -6.05 48.91 2.01
CA PRO A 525 -5.18 50.08 2.04
C PRO A 525 -5.76 51.11 3.01
N THR A 526 -4.90 51.70 3.85
CA THR A 526 -5.31 52.81 4.71
C THR A 526 -5.83 53.93 3.81
N SER A 527 -7.08 54.35 4.00
CA SER A 527 -7.58 55.51 3.27
C SER A 527 -6.71 56.73 3.60
N THR A 528 -6.46 57.59 2.62
CA THR A 528 -5.69 58.83 2.82
C THR A 528 -6.30 59.70 3.93
N TRP A 529 -7.62 59.59 4.17
CA TRP A 529 -8.31 60.23 5.28
C TRP A 529 -7.96 59.58 6.64
N ASP A 530 -7.86 58.26 6.76
CA ASP A 530 -7.54 57.63 8.05
C ASP A 530 -6.10 57.88 8.50
N ARG A 531 -5.16 58.02 7.54
CA ARG A 531 -3.79 58.53 7.81
C ARG A 531 -3.80 59.95 8.37
N ILE A 532 -4.67 60.81 7.84
CA ILE A 532 -4.87 62.19 8.33
C ILE A 532 -5.50 62.16 9.73
N LYS A 533 -6.54 61.37 10.00
CA LYS A 533 -7.13 61.29 11.36
C LYS A 533 -6.16 60.76 12.43
N ARG A 534 -5.34 59.73 12.13
CA ARG A 534 -4.32 59.21 13.07
C ARG A 534 -3.21 60.23 13.35
N SER A 535 -2.78 60.99 12.34
CA SER A 535 -1.75 62.06 12.50
C SER A 535 -2.29 63.37 13.08
N PHE A 536 -3.61 63.60 13.02
CA PHE A 536 -4.26 64.82 13.52
C PHE A 536 -4.71 64.76 15.00
N SER A 537 -4.53 63.65 15.71
CA SER A 537 -5.04 63.50 17.08
C SER A 537 -4.27 64.29 18.17
N PHE A 538 -3.05 64.77 17.91
CA PHE A 538 -2.26 65.47 18.93
C PHE A 538 -1.89 66.93 18.60
N LEU A 539 -1.84 67.32 17.32
CA LEU A 539 -1.32 68.64 16.92
C LEU A 539 -2.40 69.74 16.78
N TRP A 540 -3.67 69.40 16.64
CA TRP A 540 -4.73 70.39 16.41
C TRP A 540 -5.40 70.97 17.66
N PHE A 541 -5.28 70.34 18.83
CA PHE A 541 -5.71 70.99 20.07
C PHE A 541 -4.81 72.19 20.43
N GLY A 542 -3.52 72.14 20.09
CA GLY A 542 -2.60 73.28 20.26
C GLY A 542 -2.81 74.39 19.22
N ALA A 543 -2.90 74.04 17.93
CA ALA A 543 -3.05 75.02 16.86
C ALA A 543 -4.44 75.68 16.84
N GLY A 544 -5.51 74.94 17.19
CA GLY A 544 -6.86 75.48 17.31
C GLY A 544 -6.99 76.48 18.45
N ALA A 545 -6.32 76.25 19.60
CA ALA A 545 -6.31 77.19 20.72
C ALA A 545 -5.54 78.48 20.38
N VAL A 546 -4.43 78.40 19.65
CA VAL A 546 -3.65 79.57 19.24
C VAL A 546 -4.38 80.40 18.17
N LEU A 547 -5.06 79.75 17.22
CA LEU A 547 -5.88 80.46 16.23
C LEU A 547 -7.17 81.03 16.83
N ALA A 548 -7.80 80.35 17.79
CA ALA A 548 -8.95 80.90 18.52
C ALA A 548 -8.56 82.11 19.40
N ALA A 549 -7.38 82.07 20.05
CA ALA A 549 -6.84 83.21 20.81
C ALA A 549 -6.42 84.38 19.90
N GLY A 550 -5.87 84.09 18.71
CA GLY A 550 -5.57 85.08 17.69
C GLY A 550 -6.83 85.76 17.13
N LEU A 551 -7.91 85.01 16.90
CA LEU A 551 -9.17 85.57 16.40
C LEU A 551 -9.94 86.33 17.48
N LEU A 552 -9.90 85.89 18.74
CA LEU A 552 -10.50 86.63 19.87
C LEU A 552 -9.77 87.94 20.17
N SER A 553 -8.44 87.99 20.03
CA SER A 553 -7.68 89.25 20.20
C SER A 553 -7.93 90.25 19.06
N ILE A 554 -8.12 89.77 17.83
CA ILE A 554 -8.49 90.63 16.69
C ILE A 554 -9.94 91.14 16.82
N PHE A 555 -10.87 90.32 17.32
CA PHE A 555 -12.26 90.72 17.54
C PHE A 555 -12.42 91.77 18.66
N TRP A 556 -11.60 91.67 19.71
CA TRP A 556 -11.57 92.66 20.80
C TRP A 556 -10.96 94.01 20.38
N LEU A 557 -10.08 94.02 19.37
CA LEU A 557 -9.50 95.24 18.79
C LEU A 557 -10.45 95.97 17.82
N VAL A 558 -11.40 95.25 17.21
CA VAL A 558 -12.32 95.81 16.19
C VAL A 558 -13.70 96.19 16.77
N THR A 559 -14.10 95.64 17.91
CA THR A 559 -15.41 95.93 18.52
C THR A 559 -15.30 96.27 20.00
N GLY A 560 -15.06 97.55 20.30
CA GLY A 560 -15.47 98.10 21.60
C GLY A 560 -14.54 99.10 22.26
N SER A 561 -14.33 100.26 21.64
CA SER A 561 -14.11 101.49 22.42
C SER A 561 -15.36 102.37 22.32
N ARG A 562 -16.15 102.39 23.40
CA ARG A 562 -16.80 103.61 23.92
C ARG A 562 -17.42 103.32 25.29
N SER A 563 -16.65 103.72 26.27
CA SER A 563 -16.97 104.15 27.64
C SER A 563 -18.45 104.27 28.03
N LYS A 564 -18.74 103.79 29.25
CA LYS A 564 -19.33 104.65 30.27
C LYS A 564 -18.80 104.29 31.66
N GLU A 565 -18.13 105.28 32.20
CA GLU A 565 -17.63 105.42 33.56
C GLU A 565 -18.82 105.68 34.50
N THR A 566 -18.88 105.04 35.67
CA THR A 566 -18.66 105.69 36.98
C THR A 566 -19.08 104.78 38.15
N ARG A 567 -18.19 104.76 39.17
CA ARG A 567 -18.43 104.69 40.64
C ARG A 567 -19.37 103.60 41.19
N SER A 568 -19.08 102.89 42.27
CA SER A 568 -18.10 103.02 43.37
C SER A 568 -18.25 101.79 44.29
N LEU A 569 -17.17 101.41 44.99
CA LEU A 569 -17.05 100.85 46.36
C LEU A 569 -18.15 99.86 46.84
N ALA A 570 -17.88 98.70 47.42
CA ALA A 570 -16.88 98.37 48.43
C ALA A 570 -16.74 96.84 48.60
N ALA A 571 -15.67 96.45 49.28
CA ALA A 571 -15.28 95.09 49.63
C ALA A 571 -16.24 94.37 50.60
N ARG A 572 -16.36 93.04 50.47
CA ARG A 572 -16.03 92.05 51.51
C ARG A 572 -16.26 90.61 51.05
N GLU A 573 -15.23 89.79 51.29
CA GLU A 573 -15.15 88.40 51.76
C GLU A 573 -16.21 87.32 51.43
N PRO A 574 -15.75 86.04 51.41
CA PRO A 574 -16.48 84.89 50.87
C PRO A 574 -17.34 84.20 51.93
N ASP A 575 -18.36 83.45 51.49
CA ASP A 575 -18.77 82.23 52.20
C ASP A 575 -19.60 81.28 51.32
N TYR A 576 -18.99 80.11 51.11
CA TYR A 576 -19.49 78.76 51.37
C TYR A 576 -21.01 78.42 51.37
N VAL A 577 -21.27 77.21 50.83
CA VAL A 577 -22.41 76.27 51.00
C VAL A 577 -23.70 76.48 50.17
N ALA A 578 -23.80 75.69 49.10
CA ALA A 578 -24.76 74.58 48.81
C ALA A 578 -26.18 74.56 49.46
N PRO A 579 -27.02 73.55 49.17
CA PRO A 579 -27.66 73.15 47.91
C PRO A 579 -29.20 73.00 48.09
N LYS A 580 -29.96 72.79 47.01
CA LYS A 580 -31.14 71.87 46.89
C LYS A 580 -32.09 72.33 45.77
N ARG A 581 -32.31 71.44 44.80
CA ARG A 581 -33.57 70.70 44.54
C ARG A 581 -34.77 71.59 44.20
N LEU A 582 -35.26 71.45 42.97
CA LEU A 582 -36.31 70.48 42.62
C LEU A 582 -36.18 70.12 41.14
#